data_AF-A0A0S8FTT0-F1
#
_entry.id   AF-A0A0S8FTT0-F1
#
_cell.length_a   1.000
_cell.length_b   1.000
_cell.length_c   1.000
_cell.angle_alpha   90.00
_cell.angle_beta   90.00
_cell.angle_gamma   90.00
#
_symmetry.space_group_name_H-M   'P 1'
#
loop_
_entity.id
_entity.type
_entity.pdbx_description
1 polymer ?
#
loop_
_entity_poly.entity_id
_entity_poly.type
_entity_poly.pdbx_seq_one_letter_code
_entity_poly.pdbx_strand_id
1 'polypeptide(L)'
;MPKKISLIIAAIYLLCALIFGGLVWFLITLVLLFVALAMIWFGEEMGDYIGGFHRIGKPYITKRSPGGLVSLFGWIFLLLPIIVVLLKLF
;
A
#
# COMPACT_ATOMS: atom_id res chain seq x y z
N MET A 1 -4.11 4.97 15.41
CA MET A 1 -4.43 3.53 15.49
C MET A 1 -4.17 2.73 14.19
N PRO A 2 -4.45 3.20 12.96
CA PRO A 2 -4.33 2.37 11.75
C PRO A 2 -2.89 1.93 11.43
N LYS A 3 -1.89 2.73 11.83
CA LYS A 3 -0.47 2.42 11.60
C LYS A 3 0.00 1.15 12.31
N LYS A 4 -0.46 0.92 13.54
CA LYS A 4 -0.09 -0.29 14.32
C LYS A 4 -0.71 -1.55 13.74
N ILE A 5 -1.99 -1.49 13.35
CA ILE A 5 -2.71 -2.64 12.78
C ILE A 5 -2.10 -3.04 11.43
N SER A 6 -1.89 -2.07 10.55
CA SER A 6 -1.25 -2.31 9.24
C SER A 6 0.16 -2.88 9.39
N LEU A 7 0.95 -2.43 10.38
CA LEU A 7 2.27 -2.98 10.67
C LEU A 7 2.21 -4.45 11.11
N ILE A 8 1.27 -4.80 11.99
CA ILE A 8 1.10 -6.18 12.47
C ILE A 8 0.75 -7.10 11.29
N ILE A 9 -0.20 -6.68 10.44
CA ILE A 9 -0.60 -7.45 9.26
C ILE A 9 0.59 -7.62 8.30
N ALA A 10 1.34 -6.54 8.04
CA ALA A 10 2.53 -6.60 7.19
C ALA A 10 3.59 -7.55 7.76
N ALA A 11 3.84 -7.54 9.07
CA ALA A 11 4.78 -8.44 9.71
C ALA A 11 4.35 -9.91 9.57
N ILE A 12 3.05 -10.21 9.72
CA ILE A 12 2.51 -11.56 9.50
C ILE A 12 2.76 -12.00 8.05
N TYR A 13 2.48 -11.15 7.06
CA TYR A 13 2.74 -11.49 5.66
C TYR A 13 4.22 -11.74 5.36
N LEU A 14 5.12 -10.95 5.94
CA LEU A 14 6.57 -11.16 5.78
C LEU A 14 7.02 -12.49 6.40
N LEU A 15 6.53 -12.83 7.58
CA LEU A 15 6.82 -14.11 8.22
C LEU A 15 6.29 -15.29 7.38
N CYS A 16 5.05 -15.20 6.90
CA CYS A 16 4.49 -16.21 6.00
C CYS A 16 5.30 -16.35 4.71
N ALA A 17 5.66 -15.23 4.06
CA ALA A 17 6.46 -15.25 2.84
C ALA A 17 7.83 -15.92 3.06
N LEU A 18 8.47 -15.63 4.20
CA LEU A 18 9.75 -16.24 4.57
C LEU A 18 9.63 -17.74 4.84
N ILE A 19 8.61 -18.17 5.59
CA ILE A 19 8.40 -19.57 5.98
C ILE A 19 7.98 -20.44 4.79
N PHE A 20 7.05 -19.97 3.96
CA PHE A 20 6.44 -20.78 2.89
C PHE A 20 7.08 -20.57 1.52
N GLY A 21 7.72 -19.42 1.26
CA GLY A 21 8.32 -19.09 -0.04
C GLY A 21 9.84 -18.88 0.00
N GLY A 22 10.43 -18.59 1.16
CA GLY A 22 11.85 -18.29 1.29
C GLY A 22 12.21 -16.85 0.88
N LEU A 23 13.51 -16.60 0.68
CA LEU A 23 14.07 -15.23 0.63
C LEU A 23 13.56 -14.39 -0.55
N VAL A 24 13.41 -14.99 -1.74
CA VAL A 24 12.94 -14.26 -2.93
C VAL A 24 11.53 -13.73 -2.73
N TRP A 25 10.63 -14.59 -2.23
CA TRP A 25 9.24 -14.21 -1.94
C TRP A 25 9.16 -13.20 -0.80
N PHE A 26 9.98 -13.34 0.23
CA PHE A 26 10.10 -12.33 1.29
C PHE A 26 10.43 -10.94 0.73
N LEU A 27 11.41 -10.83 -0.17
CA LEU A 27 11.81 -9.54 -0.76
C LEU A 27 10.70 -8.94 -1.64
N ILE A 28 10.03 -9.76 -2.45
CA ILE A 28 8.89 -9.30 -3.27
C ILE A 28 7.76 -8.79 -2.36
N THR A 29 7.39 -9.56 -1.34
CA THR A 29 6.36 -9.18 -0.37
C THR A 29 6.75 -7.91 0.38
N LEU A 30 8.01 -7.73 0.75
CA LEU A 30 8.51 -6.53 1.40
C LEU A 30 8.29 -5.27 0.56
N VAL A 31 8.63 -5.32 -0.74
CA VAL A 31 8.44 -4.17 -1.65
C VAL A 31 6.95 -3.84 -1.80
N LEU A 32 6.09 -4.84 -1.94
CA LEU A 32 4.64 -4.63 -2.05
C LEU A 32 4.04 -4.03 -0.78
N LEU A 33 4.43 -4.55 0.39
CA LEU A 33 3.97 -4.05 1.68
C LEU A 33 4.49 -2.64 1.96
N PHE A 34 5.71 -2.32 1.53
CA PHE A 34 6.26 -0.98 1.68
C PHE A 34 5.37 0.07 1.00
N VAL A 35 4.90 -0.21 -0.22
CA VAL A 35 3.95 0.67 -0.92
C VAL A 35 2.63 0.78 -0.16
N ALA A 36 2.06 -0.34 0.27
CA ALA A 36 0.80 -0.36 1.03
C ALA A 36 0.89 0.48 2.32
N LEU A 37 1.96 0.26 3.10
CA LEU A 37 2.20 0.96 4.35
C LEU A 37 2.44 2.45 4.12
N ALA A 38 3.18 2.82 3.07
CA ALA A 38 3.39 4.22 2.72
C ALA A 38 2.05 4.92 2.44
N MET A 39 1.15 4.30 1.68
CA MET A 39 -0.17 4.84 1.40
C MET A 39 -1.03 4.97 2.67
N ILE A 40 -1.00 3.99 3.58
CA ILE A 40 -1.78 4.04 4.82
C ILE A 40 -1.24 5.11 5.77
N TRP A 41 0.09 5.21 5.89
CA TRP A 41 0.74 6.02 6.92
C TRP A 41 0.91 7.47 6.53
N PHE A 42 1.05 7.73 5.23
CA PHE A 42 1.32 9.05 4.64
C PHE A 42 0.24 9.43 3.61
N GLY A 43 -0.99 8.95 3.80
CA GLY A 43 -2.09 9.17 2.85
C GLY A 43 -2.40 10.65 2.63
N GLU A 44 -2.35 11.47 3.69
CA GLU A 44 -2.53 12.93 3.59
C GLU A 44 -1.41 13.58 2.79
N GLU A 45 -0.16 13.25 3.10
CA GLU A 45 1.03 13.79 2.43
C GLU A 45 1.08 13.38 0.95
N MET A 46 0.70 12.14 0.64
CA MET A 46 0.60 11.65 -0.74
C MET A 46 -0.60 12.27 -1.48
N GLY A 47 -1.73 12.47 -0.81
CA GLY A 47 -2.93 13.09 -1.40
C GLY A 47 -2.76 14.58 -1.67
N ASP A 48 -1.96 15.26 -0.85
CA ASP A 48 -1.59 16.67 -0.98
C ASP A 48 -0.55 16.93 -2.08
N TYR A 49 0.00 15.88 -2.70
CA TYR A 49 0.93 16.03 -3.80
C TYR A 49 0.24 16.68 -5.00
N ILE A 50 0.50 17.97 -5.19
CA ILE A 50 0.17 18.74 -6.39
C ILE A 50 1.50 19.04 -7.09
N GLY A 51 1.81 18.31 -8.15
CA GLY A 51 3.12 18.45 -8.80
C GLY A 51 3.37 17.45 -9.93
N GLY A 52 4.52 17.62 -10.57
CA GLY A 52 4.92 16.91 -11.79
C GLY A 52 4.99 17.90 -12.95
N PHE A 53 6.21 18.40 -13.23
CA PHE A 53 6.44 19.30 -14.35
C PHE A 53 6.28 18.53 -15.67
N HIS A 54 5.29 18.91 -16.48
CA HIS A 54 5.39 18.65 -17.91
C HIS A 54 6.57 19.44 -18.46
N ARG A 55 7.27 18.93 -19.49
CA ARG A 55 8.31 19.66 -20.23
C ARG A 55 7.80 21.00 -20.82
N ILE A 56 6.47 21.20 -20.81
CA ILE A 56 5.71 22.34 -21.34
C ILE A 56 5.08 23.20 -20.20
N GLY A 57 5.50 23.02 -18.94
CA GLY A 57 5.17 23.97 -17.85
C GLY A 57 3.78 23.87 -17.21
N LYS A 58 2.98 22.85 -17.53
CA LYS A 58 1.68 22.58 -16.85
C LYS A 58 1.80 21.39 -15.90
N PRO A 59 1.23 21.44 -14.67
CA PRO A 59 1.23 20.31 -13.76
C PRO A 59 0.25 19.22 -14.24
N TYR A 60 0.67 17.95 -14.17
CA TYR A 60 -0.21 16.81 -14.48
C TYR A 60 -1.26 16.55 -13.39
N ILE A 61 -0.91 16.81 -12.14
CA ILE A 61 -1.80 16.68 -11.00
C ILE A 61 -2.22 18.09 -10.60
N THR A 62 -3.44 18.46 -10.99
CA THR A 62 -3.98 19.83 -10.81
C THR A 62 -4.86 19.97 -9.58
N LYS A 63 -5.17 18.87 -8.89
CA LYS A 63 -6.05 18.83 -7.70
C LYS A 63 -5.52 17.83 -6.70
N ARG A 64 -5.70 18.14 -5.42
CA ARG A 64 -5.40 17.24 -4.30
C ARG A 64 -6.37 16.06 -4.31
N SER A 65 -5.85 14.89 -4.03
CA SER A 65 -6.66 13.73 -3.70
C SER A 65 -6.94 13.73 -2.19
N PRO A 66 -8.16 13.41 -1.74
CA PRO A 66 -8.43 13.23 -0.32
C PRO A 66 -7.47 12.19 0.28
N GLY A 67 -6.70 12.55 1.32
CA GLY A 67 -5.72 11.64 1.92
C GLY A 67 -6.33 10.36 2.49
N GLY A 68 -7.57 10.47 2.99
CA GLY A 68 -8.39 9.33 3.38
C GLY A 68 -8.63 8.33 2.24
N LEU A 69 -8.79 8.77 0.99
CA LEU A 69 -8.91 7.86 -0.16
C LEU A 69 -7.60 7.14 -0.44
N VAL A 70 -6.46 7.84 -0.36
CA VAL A 70 -5.13 7.22 -0.53
C VAL A 70 -4.91 6.14 0.53
N SER A 71 -5.24 6.45 1.79
CA SER A 71 -5.15 5.49 2.90
C SER A 71 -6.09 4.29 2.70
N LEU A 72 -7.30 4.51 2.19
CA LEU A 72 -8.25 3.44 1.87
C LEU A 72 -7.71 2.49 0.79
N PHE A 73 -7.11 3.03 -0.29
CA PHE A 73 -6.47 2.19 -1.30
C PHE A 73 -5.31 1.38 -0.74
N GLY A 74 -4.53 1.95 0.18
CA GLY A 74 -3.49 1.22 0.90
C GLY A 74 -4.06 0.03 1.69
N TRP A 75 -5.20 0.20 2.36
CA TRP A 75 -5.91 -0.90 3.03
C TRP A 75 -6.42 -1.97 2.09
N ILE A 76 -7.04 -1.57 0.97
CA ILE A 76 -7.51 -2.52 -0.06
C ILE A 76 -6.32 -3.33 -0.57
N PHE A 77 -5.20 -2.68 -0.86
CA PHE A 77 -4.00 -3.35 -1.35
C PHE A 77 -3.40 -4.30 -0.32
N LEU A 78 -3.35 -3.90 0.96
CA LEU A 78 -2.87 -4.73 2.06
C LEU A 78 -3.75 -5.97 2.26
N LEU A 79 -5.07 -5.84 2.13
CA LEU A 79 -6.03 -6.94 2.37
C LEU A 79 -6.32 -7.79 1.14
N LEU A 80 -5.86 -7.39 -0.05
CA LEU A 80 -6.12 -8.05 -1.32
C LEU A 80 -5.83 -9.56 -1.30
N PRO A 81 -4.71 -10.05 -0.72
CA PRO A 81 -4.46 -11.49 -0.64
C PRO A 81 -5.52 -12.24 0.17
N ILE A 82 -5.98 -11.67 1.30
CA ILE A 82 -7.04 -12.26 2.12
C ILE A 82 -8.35 -12.29 1.34
N ILE A 83 -8.71 -11.19 0.66
CA ILE A 83 -9.92 -11.11 -0.15
C ILE A 83 -9.93 -12.19 -1.23
N VAL A 84 -8.81 -12.37 -1.94
CA VAL A 84 -8.69 -13.41 -3.00
C VAL A 84 -8.82 -14.82 -2.42
N VAL A 85 -8.22 -15.10 -1.26
CA VAL A 85 -8.34 -16.41 -0.62
C VAL A 85 -9.79 -16.67 -0.18
N LEU A 86 -10.44 -15.69 0.44
CA LEU A 86 -11.84 -15.82 0.85
C LEU A 86 -12.75 -16.07 -0.36
N LEU A 87 -12.59 -15.31 -1.45
CA LEU A 87 -13.39 -15.50 -2.66
C LEU A 87 -13.21 -16.86 -3.33
N LYS A 88 -12.06 -17.53 -3.16
CA LYS A 88 -11.84 -18.89 -3.67
C LYS A 88 -12.44 -19.98 -2.76
N LEU A 89 -12.80 -19.64 -1.52
CA LEU A 89 -13.36 -20.58 -0.54
C LEU A 89 -14.90 -20.65 -0.60
N PHE A 90 -15.55 -19.71 -1.30
CA PHE A 90 -16.99 -19.71 -1.60
C PHE A 90 -17.26 -20.34 -2.97
#